data_AF-A0A3A8L8N4-F1
#
_entry.id   AF-A0A3A8L8N4-F1
#
_cell.length_a   1.000
_cell.length_b   1.000
_cell.length_c   1.000
_cell.angle_alpha   90.00
_cell.angle_beta   90.00
_cell.angle_gamma   90.00
#
_symmetry.space_group_name_H-M   'P 1'
#
loop_
_entity.id
_entity.type
_entity.pdbx_description
1 polymer ?
#
loop_
_entity_poly.entity_id
_entity_poly.type
_entity_poly.pdbx_seq_one_letter_code
_entity_poly.pdbx_strand_id
1 'polypeptide(L)'
;MSCNKTLRLPALLFMMSVLGAGCLPEGELTEAERGPRSAEAALACEPGTTTTAWATSCPTSPPACTPGTWTAGGPDPDHTNFTLVRESAHFAIYSDEAITSTTAQAALDTLENTVWKAYFGSPIFFKEPLCNLTSKTKVSVHVHSNWGLSGGAWSATRMGMWIGPGALNDHWGLAHEFMHAVQSVSGGMTCNQSNTCGWIYESHANFMPHQLPEYRTEVHCSELAVNAPHVYLGSTRDRYCNWQFMEFLKDKHCYSAVNDLWTSSPSNDPFSQIMKTRGWNISQLNDFFGEWALHNVTWDYKDPPPTSGGNQGPTYRAKYGAITSKTRPERRLRLTQLEPLDTAFATNRRFVTPAGWAPQRWGYNIVRLYPEAGATSVTVTFRGVTQSGADSDWRWGLVATDSAITTPRYSPLQRGADGALQFCVNSGEALFLVVVGTPSVQKQIVWDQPYNTLHRYPWMVQLTNAWPEGFRSGTRDACPSGTQRHPNGGGCVISGVPSSVYVGPDAQVLGGTVSGSARIDDHAVVLSGNVSGGTVTGLSVLTNGFSVSGSARVAATFYPLGFYEGQQSASGTAQLIGDLEYRGVGLNKTGGTYFGFVDPNTPAASNTTDVTLAPPYVWRP
;
A
#
# COMPACT_ATOMS: atom_id res chain seq x y z
N MET A 1 -8.37 -17.70 -8.90
CA MET A 1 -7.24 -18.66 -8.93
C MET A 1 -7.66 -20.03 -8.40
N SER A 2 -8.16 -20.90 -9.28
CA SER A 2 -8.30 -22.32 -8.98
C SER A 2 -7.07 -23.03 -9.55
N CYS A 3 -6.07 -23.27 -8.71
CA CYS A 3 -4.90 -24.04 -9.12
C CYS A 3 -5.04 -25.44 -8.51
N ASN A 4 -5.65 -26.36 -9.26
CA ASN A 4 -5.56 -27.78 -8.94
C ASN A 4 -5.65 -28.61 -10.22
N LYS A 5 -4.52 -29.17 -10.63
CA LYS A 5 -4.35 -30.56 -11.12
C LYS A 5 -2.89 -30.82 -11.46
N THR A 6 -2.25 -31.57 -10.55
CA THR A 6 -1.29 -32.67 -10.78
C THR A 6 -0.58 -32.74 -12.14
N LEU A 7 0.76 -32.65 -12.10
CA LEU A 7 1.60 -33.49 -12.95
C LEU A 7 2.82 -34.01 -12.17
N ARG A 8 3.05 -35.32 -12.37
CA ARG A 8 4.00 -36.19 -11.68
C ARG A 8 5.44 -35.94 -12.14
N LEU A 9 6.39 -36.16 -11.22
CA LEU A 9 7.81 -36.39 -11.51
C LEU A 9 8.01 -37.57 -12.50
N PRO A 10 9.20 -37.61 -13.14
CA PRO A 10 10.16 -38.61 -12.69
C PRO A 10 11.58 -38.06 -12.49
N ALA A 11 12.30 -38.74 -11.61
CA ALA A 11 13.71 -38.57 -11.32
C ALA A 11 14.60 -39.03 -12.49
N LEU A 12 15.75 -38.38 -12.66
CA LEU A 12 16.99 -39.07 -13.01
C LEU A 12 18.21 -38.32 -12.46
N LEU A 13 19.10 -39.12 -11.87
CA LEU A 13 20.32 -38.80 -11.15
C LEU A 13 21.50 -38.75 -12.16
N PHE A 14 22.45 -37.80 -12.03
CA PHE A 14 23.87 -38.10 -12.24
C PHE A 14 24.78 -37.08 -11.53
N MET A 15 25.87 -37.62 -10.98
CA MET A 15 26.87 -37.05 -10.07
C MET A 15 28.04 -36.35 -10.79
N MET A 16 28.87 -35.69 -9.95
CA MET A 16 30.30 -35.33 -10.10
C MET A 16 30.61 -34.01 -10.83
N SER A 17 31.61 -33.20 -10.46
CA SER A 17 32.35 -32.84 -9.23
C SER A 17 33.46 -31.87 -9.67
N VAL A 18 34.08 -31.16 -8.70
CA VAL A 18 35.46 -30.59 -8.73
C VAL A 18 35.64 -29.11 -9.13
N LEU A 19 35.90 -28.32 -8.06
CA LEU A 19 36.98 -27.34 -7.82
C LEU A 19 37.42 -26.36 -8.91
N GLY A 20 37.52 -25.09 -8.50
CA GLY A 20 38.30 -24.07 -9.17
C GLY A 20 38.31 -22.76 -8.38
N ALA A 21 39.10 -22.72 -7.32
CA ALA A 21 39.43 -21.49 -6.59
C ALA A 21 40.26 -20.55 -7.48
N GLY A 22 39.89 -19.27 -7.51
CA GLY A 22 40.64 -18.22 -8.17
C GLY A 22 40.71 -17.00 -7.27
N CYS A 23 41.80 -16.90 -6.51
CA CYS A 23 42.21 -15.72 -5.77
C CYS A 23 42.47 -14.56 -6.73
N LEU A 24 41.95 -13.37 -6.41
CA LEU A 24 42.47 -12.10 -6.91
C LEU A 24 42.92 -11.25 -5.71
N PRO A 25 44.04 -10.52 -5.81
CA PRO A 25 44.75 -9.98 -4.67
C PRO A 25 44.10 -8.72 -4.11
N GLU A 26 44.19 -8.61 -2.78
CA GLU A 26 43.91 -7.44 -1.97
C GLU A 26 44.80 -6.27 -2.41
N GLY A 27 44.17 -5.15 -2.77
CA GLY A 27 44.84 -3.85 -2.89
C GLY A 27 44.70 -3.09 -1.58
N GLU A 28 45.82 -2.89 -0.89
CA GLU A 28 45.97 -1.97 0.23
C GLU A 28 45.43 -0.58 -0.13
N LEU A 29 44.48 -0.07 0.66
CA LEU A 29 44.20 1.36 0.74
C LEU A 29 44.73 1.85 2.08
N THR A 30 45.81 2.62 1.99
CA THR A 30 46.57 3.24 3.08
C THR A 30 45.73 4.24 3.87
N GLU A 31 45.82 4.16 5.20
CA GLU A 31 45.46 5.21 6.15
C GLU A 31 46.36 6.45 6.00
N ALA A 32 45.76 7.59 5.63
CA ALA A 32 46.13 8.97 5.99
C ALA A 32 45.15 9.87 5.21
N GLU A 33 44.26 10.66 5.80
CA GLU A 33 44.55 11.89 6.54
C GLU A 33 43.45 12.15 7.60
N ARG A 34 43.82 12.13 8.89
CA ARG A 34 43.01 12.77 9.94
C ARG A 34 43.44 14.24 10.03
N GLY A 35 42.71 15.12 9.36
CA GLY A 35 42.72 16.56 9.63
C GLY A 35 41.90 16.88 10.91
N PRO A 36 42.24 17.97 11.63
CA PRO A 36 41.71 18.23 12.97
C PRO A 36 40.22 18.61 12.95
N ARG A 37 39.49 18.17 13.99
CA ARG A 37 38.14 18.61 14.31
C ARG A 37 38.10 20.14 14.40
N SER A 38 37.49 20.78 13.42
CA SER A 38 37.11 22.18 13.49
C SER A 38 35.80 22.32 14.27
N ALA A 39 35.80 23.30 15.18
CA ALA A 39 34.70 23.69 16.05
C ALA A 39 33.34 23.85 15.33
N GLU A 40 32.27 23.54 16.06
CA GLU A 40 30.87 23.78 15.71
C GLU A 40 30.66 25.20 15.15
N ALA A 41 30.61 25.32 13.83
CA ALA A 41 29.81 26.37 13.21
C ALA A 41 28.35 26.02 13.51
N ALA A 42 27.57 26.99 13.99
CA ALA A 42 26.13 26.85 14.07
C ALA A 42 25.62 26.42 12.69
N LEU A 43 25.27 25.15 12.52
CA LEU A 43 24.77 24.63 11.26
C LEU A 43 23.48 25.38 10.97
N ALA A 44 23.46 26.11 9.86
CA ALA A 44 22.22 26.65 9.33
C ALA A 44 21.23 25.50 9.16
N CYS A 45 19.96 25.74 9.46
CA CYS A 45 18.92 24.75 9.22
C CYS A 45 18.88 24.32 7.75
N GLU A 46 18.44 23.10 7.48
CA GLU A 46 18.27 22.59 6.11
C GLU A 46 17.12 23.34 5.41
N PRO A 47 17.40 24.06 4.30
CA PRO A 47 16.39 24.87 3.61
C PRO A 47 15.41 24.03 2.79
N GLY A 48 15.67 22.74 2.62
CA GLY A 48 14.86 21.84 1.79
C GLY A 48 14.90 22.18 0.29
N THR A 49 14.25 21.33 -0.51
CA THR A 49 14.19 21.44 -1.96
C THR A 49 12.75 21.32 -2.46
N THR A 50 12.37 22.16 -3.42
CA THR A 50 11.13 22.02 -4.20
C THR A 50 11.36 21.27 -5.52
N THR A 51 12.60 20.87 -5.78
CA THR A 51 13.00 20.18 -7.01
C THR A 51 13.06 18.68 -6.76
N THR A 52 12.36 17.93 -7.60
CA THR A 52 12.46 16.48 -7.71
C THR A 52 12.91 16.11 -9.12
N ALA A 53 13.88 15.23 -9.24
CA ALA A 53 14.32 14.70 -10.53
C ALA A 53 13.28 13.70 -11.05
N TRP A 54 12.46 14.12 -11.99
CA TRP A 54 11.48 13.29 -12.70
C TRP A 54 12.06 12.75 -14.01
N ALA A 55 11.45 11.71 -14.56
CA ALA A 55 11.82 11.21 -15.87
C ALA A 55 11.51 12.26 -16.96
N THR A 56 12.54 12.64 -17.72
CA THR A 56 12.43 13.62 -18.83
C THR A 56 12.72 13.00 -20.19
N SER A 57 13.26 11.78 -20.22
CA SER A 57 13.59 11.05 -21.45
C SER A 57 13.14 9.60 -21.31
N CYS A 58 12.05 9.27 -22.00
CA CYS A 58 11.43 7.96 -21.97
C CYS A 58 11.40 7.34 -23.37
N PRO A 59 11.27 6.01 -23.48
CA PRO A 59 11.08 5.35 -24.77
C PRO A 59 9.91 5.97 -25.53
N THR A 60 10.10 6.18 -26.83
CA THR A 60 9.10 6.76 -27.75
C THR A 60 8.63 5.77 -28.82
N SER A 61 9.08 4.53 -28.74
CA SER A 61 8.74 3.46 -29.68
C SER A 61 8.67 2.11 -28.96
N PRO A 62 7.85 1.17 -29.46
CA PRO A 62 7.74 -0.16 -28.87
C PRO A 62 9.02 -0.97 -29.03
N PRO A 63 9.30 -1.93 -28.12
CA PRO A 63 10.33 -2.93 -28.32
C PRO A 63 10.13 -3.68 -29.64
N ALA A 64 11.22 -4.01 -30.33
CA ALA A 64 11.14 -4.78 -31.57
C ALA A 64 10.57 -6.18 -31.32
N CYS A 65 9.60 -6.57 -32.15
CA CYS A 65 9.01 -7.92 -32.14
C CYS A 65 9.09 -8.56 -33.52
N THR A 66 9.20 -9.88 -33.53
CA THR A 66 9.08 -10.69 -34.73
C THR A 66 7.67 -10.52 -35.31
N PRO A 67 7.54 -10.01 -36.55
CA PRO A 67 6.26 -9.99 -37.23
C PRO A 67 5.70 -11.41 -37.34
N GLY A 68 4.40 -11.55 -37.11
CA GLY A 68 3.77 -12.87 -37.14
C GLY A 68 2.29 -12.80 -37.46
N THR A 69 1.73 -13.94 -37.83
CA THR A 69 0.31 -14.11 -38.11
C THR A 69 -0.42 -14.53 -36.85
N TRP A 70 -1.44 -13.77 -36.48
CA TRP A 70 -2.33 -14.07 -35.36
C TRP A 70 -3.47 -14.97 -35.82
N THR A 71 -3.57 -16.16 -35.21
CA THR A 71 -4.57 -17.18 -35.54
C THR A 71 -5.42 -17.48 -34.31
N ALA A 72 -6.72 -17.70 -34.53
CA ALA A 72 -7.62 -18.05 -33.45
C ALA A 72 -7.25 -19.43 -32.87
N GLY A 73 -7.04 -19.50 -31.55
CA GLY A 73 -6.54 -20.71 -30.88
C GLY A 73 -7.59 -21.82 -30.69
N GLY A 74 -8.85 -21.55 -31.07
CA GLY A 74 -9.98 -22.43 -30.82
C GLY A 74 -10.60 -22.24 -29.44
N PRO A 75 -11.76 -22.89 -29.19
CA PRO A 75 -12.44 -22.83 -27.90
C PRO A 75 -11.63 -23.51 -26.80
N ASP A 76 -12.08 -23.30 -25.56
CA ASP A 76 -11.46 -23.84 -24.35
C ASP A 76 -11.45 -25.36 -24.49
N PRO A 77 -10.29 -26.05 -24.35
CA PRO A 77 -10.23 -27.50 -24.49
C PRO A 77 -11.24 -28.25 -23.62
N ASP A 78 -11.61 -27.68 -22.48
CA ASP A 78 -12.57 -28.29 -21.54
C ASP A 78 -14.04 -27.97 -21.86
N HIS A 79 -14.32 -27.09 -22.84
CA HIS A 79 -15.67 -26.64 -23.22
C HIS A 79 -15.91 -26.78 -24.73
N THR A 80 -16.12 -28.02 -25.19
CA THR A 80 -16.24 -28.36 -26.62
C THR A 80 -17.43 -27.73 -27.35
N ASN A 81 -18.44 -27.26 -26.62
CA ASN A 81 -19.65 -26.64 -27.20
C ASN A 81 -19.45 -25.17 -27.59
N PHE A 82 -18.34 -24.55 -27.16
CA PHE A 82 -18.07 -23.16 -27.45
C PHE A 82 -17.74 -23.00 -28.94
N THR A 83 -18.37 -22.02 -29.57
CA THR A 83 -18.18 -21.70 -30.98
C THR A 83 -17.63 -20.29 -31.13
N LEU A 84 -16.92 -20.03 -32.24
CA LEU A 84 -16.42 -18.69 -32.55
C LEU A 84 -17.60 -17.76 -32.83
N VAL A 85 -17.75 -16.72 -32.01
CA VAL A 85 -18.79 -15.70 -32.15
C VAL A 85 -18.29 -14.57 -33.03
N ARG A 86 -17.08 -14.06 -32.74
CA ARG A 86 -16.47 -12.93 -33.45
C ARG A 86 -14.97 -12.87 -33.22
N GLU A 87 -14.21 -12.25 -34.11
CA GLU A 87 -12.77 -12.02 -33.92
C GLU A 87 -12.31 -10.68 -34.50
N SER A 88 -11.18 -10.19 -33.99
CA SER A 88 -10.42 -9.04 -34.50
C SER A 88 -9.01 -9.50 -34.92
N ALA A 89 -8.05 -8.57 -35.06
CA ALA A 89 -6.67 -8.93 -35.39
C ALA A 89 -6.03 -9.76 -34.25
N HIS A 90 -6.22 -9.36 -32.99
CA HIS A 90 -5.54 -9.97 -31.84
C HIS A 90 -6.45 -10.78 -30.91
N PHE A 91 -7.78 -10.71 -31.07
CA PHE A 91 -8.74 -11.31 -30.15
C PHE A 91 -9.75 -12.20 -30.87
N ALA A 92 -10.22 -13.26 -30.21
CA ALA A 92 -11.30 -14.13 -30.69
C ALA A 92 -12.26 -14.47 -29.55
N ILE A 93 -13.55 -14.14 -29.73
CA ILE A 93 -14.62 -14.39 -28.76
C ILE A 93 -15.28 -15.72 -29.04
N TYR A 94 -15.36 -16.57 -28.03
CA TYR A 94 -16.02 -17.87 -28.06
C TYR A 94 -17.16 -17.92 -27.03
N SER A 95 -18.27 -18.55 -27.40
CA SER A 95 -19.38 -18.82 -26.47
C SER A 95 -20.21 -20.00 -26.95
N ASP A 96 -20.87 -20.67 -26.03
CA ASP A 96 -21.96 -21.62 -26.24
C ASP A 96 -23.35 -21.00 -25.98
N GLU A 97 -23.38 -19.72 -25.60
CA GLU A 97 -24.59 -18.93 -25.39
C GLU A 97 -24.74 -17.85 -26.47
N ALA A 98 -25.95 -17.32 -26.64
CA ALA A 98 -26.21 -16.24 -27.58
C ALA A 98 -25.65 -14.91 -27.07
N ILE A 99 -24.69 -14.34 -27.79
CA ILE A 99 -24.15 -12.99 -27.55
C ILE A 99 -24.55 -12.10 -28.72
N THR A 100 -25.02 -10.89 -28.43
CA THR A 100 -25.40 -9.98 -29.51
C THR A 100 -24.16 -9.57 -30.31
N SER A 101 -24.30 -9.52 -31.64
CA SER A 101 -23.22 -9.10 -32.55
C SER A 101 -22.65 -7.73 -32.17
N THR A 102 -23.50 -6.80 -31.73
CA THR A 102 -23.13 -5.46 -31.29
C THR A 102 -22.27 -5.49 -30.03
N THR A 103 -22.68 -6.23 -29.00
CA THR A 103 -21.90 -6.37 -27.75
C THR A 103 -20.54 -7.00 -28.01
N ALA A 104 -20.49 -8.06 -28.81
CA ALA A 104 -19.23 -8.71 -29.17
C ALA A 104 -18.31 -7.76 -29.97
N GLN A 105 -18.85 -6.96 -30.90
CA GLN A 105 -18.03 -5.96 -31.62
C GLN A 105 -17.51 -4.88 -30.70
N ALA A 106 -18.35 -4.33 -29.81
CA ALA A 106 -17.94 -3.28 -28.89
C ALA A 106 -16.79 -3.73 -27.98
N ALA A 107 -16.86 -4.96 -27.45
CA ALA A 107 -15.77 -5.54 -26.67
C ALA A 107 -14.47 -5.66 -27.48
N LEU A 108 -14.56 -6.16 -28.72
CA LEU A 108 -13.40 -6.23 -29.62
C LEU A 108 -12.85 -4.86 -29.97
N ASP A 109 -13.71 -3.87 -30.20
CA ASP A 109 -13.29 -2.50 -30.49
C ASP A 109 -12.53 -1.89 -29.31
N THR A 110 -13.01 -2.09 -28.08
CA THR A 110 -12.31 -1.65 -26.87
C THR A 110 -10.95 -2.34 -26.73
N LEU A 111 -10.92 -3.68 -26.83
CA LEU A 111 -9.68 -4.45 -26.69
C LEU A 111 -8.66 -4.11 -27.79
N GLU A 112 -9.07 -4.00 -29.04
CA GLU A 112 -8.21 -3.80 -30.20
C GLU A 112 -7.80 -2.34 -30.38
N ASN A 113 -8.76 -1.41 -30.31
CA ASN A 113 -8.54 -0.02 -30.68
C ASN A 113 -8.13 0.88 -29.51
N THR A 114 -8.36 0.45 -28.27
CA THR A 114 -7.99 1.20 -27.07
C THR A 114 -6.92 0.48 -26.28
N VAL A 115 -7.23 -0.72 -25.78
CA VAL A 115 -6.35 -1.42 -24.82
C VAL A 115 -5.05 -1.87 -25.49
N TRP A 116 -5.13 -2.61 -26.60
CA TRP A 116 -3.94 -3.12 -27.31
C TRP A 116 -3.03 -1.97 -27.77
N LYS A 117 -3.61 -0.91 -28.36
CA LYS A 117 -2.83 0.26 -28.82
C LYS A 117 -2.15 1.01 -27.69
N ALA A 118 -2.79 1.13 -26.53
CA ALA A 118 -2.18 1.79 -25.38
C ALA A 118 -1.09 0.92 -24.74
N TYR A 119 -1.35 -0.38 -24.55
CA TYR A 119 -0.43 -1.29 -23.84
C TYR A 119 0.86 -1.50 -24.63
N PHE A 120 0.76 -1.80 -25.93
CA PHE A 120 1.92 -2.13 -26.76
C PHE A 120 2.36 -0.96 -27.65
N GLY A 121 1.64 0.15 -27.64
CA GLY A 121 2.00 1.40 -28.31
C GLY A 121 2.22 2.53 -27.32
N SER A 122 2.07 3.78 -27.79
CA SER A 122 2.29 4.95 -26.97
C SER A 122 1.17 5.13 -25.93
N PRO A 123 1.48 5.47 -24.66
CA PRO A 123 2.81 5.77 -24.12
C PRO A 123 3.52 4.61 -23.43
N ILE A 124 2.87 3.45 -23.29
CA ILE A 124 3.30 2.39 -22.36
C ILE A 124 4.44 1.55 -22.94
N PHE A 125 4.35 1.22 -24.23
CA PHE A 125 5.35 0.42 -24.95
C PHE A 125 5.72 -0.88 -24.23
N PHE A 126 4.74 -1.55 -23.64
CA PHE A 126 4.92 -2.89 -23.09
C PHE A 126 5.33 -3.84 -24.22
N LYS A 127 6.13 -4.86 -23.91
CA LYS A 127 6.55 -5.84 -24.91
C LYS A 127 5.35 -6.68 -25.37
N GLU A 128 5.07 -6.70 -26.67
CA GLU A 128 3.97 -7.48 -27.24
C GLU A 128 4.01 -8.95 -26.77
N PRO A 129 2.89 -9.57 -26.39
CA PRO A 129 2.86 -10.99 -26.08
C PRO A 129 3.26 -11.81 -27.31
N LEU A 130 3.95 -12.94 -27.08
CA LEU A 130 4.43 -13.81 -28.16
C LEU A 130 5.37 -13.07 -29.15
N CYS A 131 6.05 -12.01 -28.68
CA CYS A 131 6.94 -11.14 -29.46
C CYS A 131 7.96 -11.90 -30.33
N ASN A 132 8.44 -13.05 -29.88
CA ASN A 132 9.51 -13.82 -30.54
C ASN A 132 8.99 -14.88 -31.53
N LEU A 133 7.68 -14.96 -31.77
CA LEU A 133 7.06 -15.99 -32.61
C LEU A 133 6.54 -15.39 -33.92
N THR A 134 6.65 -16.15 -35.02
CA THR A 134 6.01 -15.84 -36.31
C THR A 134 4.58 -16.37 -36.40
N SER A 135 4.26 -17.42 -35.64
CA SER A 135 2.90 -17.94 -35.47
C SER A 135 2.41 -17.57 -34.08
N LYS A 136 1.42 -16.69 -34.02
CA LYS A 136 0.88 -16.13 -32.77
C LYS A 136 -0.56 -16.58 -32.60
N THR A 137 -0.97 -16.79 -31.36
CA THR A 137 -2.35 -17.19 -31.04
C THR A 137 -3.11 -16.00 -30.50
N LYS A 138 -4.25 -15.66 -31.12
CA LYS A 138 -5.16 -14.61 -30.64
C LYS A 138 -5.55 -14.88 -29.19
N VAL A 139 -5.71 -13.82 -28.41
CA VAL A 139 -6.27 -13.90 -27.08
C VAL A 139 -7.67 -14.48 -27.20
N SER A 140 -7.89 -15.62 -26.55
CA SER A 140 -9.19 -16.29 -26.61
C SER A 140 -10.07 -15.79 -25.48
N VAL A 141 -11.19 -15.14 -25.81
CA VAL A 141 -12.15 -14.57 -24.86
C VAL A 141 -13.37 -15.48 -24.80
N HIS A 142 -13.48 -16.26 -23.74
CA HIS A 142 -14.56 -17.21 -23.53
C HIS A 142 -15.64 -16.60 -22.65
N VAL A 143 -16.87 -16.68 -23.10
CA VAL A 143 -18.00 -15.98 -22.48
C VAL A 143 -19.10 -16.97 -22.10
N HIS A 144 -19.49 -16.95 -20.82
CA HIS A 144 -20.57 -17.79 -20.30
C HIS A 144 -21.22 -17.14 -19.06
N SER A 145 -22.55 -17.18 -18.95
CA SER A 145 -23.34 -16.54 -17.90
C SER A 145 -22.94 -16.88 -16.46
N ASN A 146 -22.53 -18.12 -16.20
CA ASN A 146 -22.03 -18.59 -14.89
C ASN A 146 -20.62 -18.11 -14.50
N TRP A 147 -19.92 -17.33 -15.33
CA TRP A 147 -18.55 -16.91 -15.04
C TRP A 147 -18.46 -15.46 -14.55
N GLY A 148 -17.47 -15.21 -13.71
CA GLY A 148 -17.10 -13.88 -13.26
C GLY A 148 -16.22 -13.18 -14.29
N LEU A 149 -15.07 -12.68 -13.85
CA LEU A 149 -14.09 -12.02 -14.70
C LEU A 149 -12.71 -12.60 -14.33
N SER A 150 -12.00 -13.19 -15.29
CA SER A 150 -10.69 -13.82 -15.07
C SER A 150 -9.86 -13.90 -16.36
N GLY A 151 -8.57 -13.64 -16.26
CA GLY A 151 -7.59 -13.72 -17.33
C GLY A 151 -6.41 -14.63 -16.99
N GLY A 152 -5.72 -15.13 -18.01
CA GLY A 152 -4.60 -16.03 -17.83
C GLY A 152 -4.14 -16.68 -19.13
N ALA A 153 -3.66 -17.91 -19.05
CA ALA A 153 -3.22 -18.68 -20.21
C ALA A 153 -3.40 -20.19 -19.99
N TRP A 154 -3.66 -20.93 -21.06
CA TRP A 154 -3.60 -22.41 -21.04
C TRP A 154 -2.15 -22.91 -21.20
N SER A 155 -1.31 -22.15 -21.89
CA SER A 155 0.09 -22.48 -22.14
C SER A 155 0.91 -21.21 -22.36
N ALA A 156 2.23 -21.34 -22.41
CA ALA A 156 3.15 -20.24 -22.69
C ALA A 156 2.89 -19.51 -24.04
N THR A 157 2.08 -20.10 -24.93
CA THR A 157 1.74 -19.53 -26.23
C THR A 157 0.25 -19.31 -26.45
N ARG A 158 -0.60 -19.52 -25.43
CA ARG A 158 -2.06 -19.45 -25.58
C ARG A 158 -2.72 -18.70 -24.43
N MET A 159 -2.89 -17.40 -24.64
CA MET A 159 -3.58 -16.45 -23.75
C MET A 159 -5.10 -16.67 -23.72
N GLY A 160 -5.72 -16.44 -22.58
CA GLY A 160 -7.15 -16.66 -22.34
C GLY A 160 -7.80 -15.66 -21.39
N MET A 161 -9.09 -15.46 -21.58
CA MET A 161 -10.00 -14.73 -20.68
C MET A 161 -11.29 -15.55 -20.54
N TRP A 162 -11.80 -15.66 -19.33
CA TRP A 162 -13.06 -16.36 -19.00
C TRP A 162 -13.96 -15.37 -18.28
N ILE A 163 -15.00 -14.90 -18.97
CA ILE A 163 -15.77 -13.74 -18.53
C ILE A 163 -17.28 -13.98 -18.64
N GLY A 164 -18.06 -13.30 -17.80
CA GLY A 164 -19.52 -13.24 -17.93
C GLY A 164 -19.96 -12.31 -19.07
N PRO A 165 -21.16 -12.47 -19.64
CA PRO A 165 -21.65 -11.63 -20.74
C PRO A 165 -21.70 -10.14 -20.40
N GLY A 166 -22.00 -9.79 -19.14
CA GLY A 166 -22.01 -8.39 -18.68
C GLY A 166 -20.63 -7.72 -18.74
N ALA A 167 -19.55 -8.50 -18.54
CA ALA A 167 -18.19 -8.00 -18.56
C ALA A 167 -17.71 -7.58 -19.96
N LEU A 168 -18.38 -7.99 -21.04
CA LEU A 168 -18.09 -7.51 -22.39
C LEU A 168 -18.31 -6.00 -22.55
N ASN A 169 -19.07 -5.36 -21.64
CA ASN A 169 -19.24 -3.90 -21.62
C ASN A 169 -18.40 -3.21 -20.53
N ASP A 170 -17.65 -3.96 -19.73
CA ASP A 170 -16.77 -3.42 -18.69
C ASP A 170 -15.37 -3.19 -19.25
N HIS A 171 -15.12 -1.96 -19.71
CA HIS A 171 -13.84 -1.59 -20.32
C HIS A 171 -12.64 -1.75 -19.36
N TRP A 172 -12.80 -1.37 -18.09
CA TRP A 172 -11.76 -1.57 -17.07
C TRP A 172 -11.50 -3.05 -16.86
N GLY A 173 -12.56 -3.83 -16.66
CA GLY A 173 -12.48 -5.27 -16.46
C GLY A 173 -11.84 -6.01 -17.64
N LEU A 174 -12.24 -5.69 -18.88
CA LEU A 174 -11.63 -6.27 -20.07
C LEU A 174 -10.12 -5.98 -20.15
N ALA A 175 -9.72 -4.74 -19.88
CA ALA A 175 -8.32 -4.34 -19.90
C ALA A 175 -7.51 -5.00 -18.77
N HIS A 176 -8.08 -5.08 -17.57
CA HIS A 176 -7.52 -5.75 -16.40
C HIS A 176 -7.22 -7.23 -16.68
N GLU A 177 -8.22 -7.99 -17.13
CA GLU A 177 -8.02 -9.42 -17.40
C GLU A 177 -7.15 -9.68 -18.61
N PHE A 178 -7.21 -8.82 -19.63
CA PHE A 178 -6.28 -8.93 -20.74
C PHE A 178 -4.83 -8.78 -20.23
N MET A 179 -4.57 -7.88 -19.27
CA MET A 179 -3.24 -7.79 -18.67
C MET A 179 -2.84 -9.08 -17.94
N HIS A 180 -3.75 -9.75 -17.23
CA HIS A 180 -3.45 -11.06 -16.66
C HIS A 180 -3.06 -12.11 -17.72
N ALA A 181 -3.72 -12.08 -18.86
CA ALA A 181 -3.38 -12.94 -19.98
C ALA A 181 -1.96 -12.64 -20.51
N VAL A 182 -1.61 -11.37 -20.66
CA VAL A 182 -0.27 -10.91 -21.08
C VAL A 182 0.80 -11.27 -20.05
N GLN A 183 0.54 -11.05 -18.75
CA GLN A 183 1.46 -11.41 -17.66
C GLN A 183 1.83 -12.91 -17.70
N SER A 184 0.82 -13.75 -17.97
CA SER A 184 0.96 -15.21 -18.00
C SER A 184 1.92 -15.72 -19.07
N VAL A 185 2.07 -14.98 -20.18
CA VAL A 185 3.00 -15.34 -21.28
C VAL A 185 4.27 -14.49 -21.32
N SER A 186 4.36 -13.42 -20.51
CA SER A 186 5.54 -12.55 -20.43
C SER A 186 6.65 -13.15 -19.55
N GLY A 187 6.27 -13.81 -18.44
CA GLY A 187 7.17 -14.67 -17.67
C GLY A 187 8.08 -13.99 -16.64
N GLY A 188 7.92 -12.70 -16.34
CA GLY A 188 8.80 -11.99 -15.39
C GLY A 188 8.61 -12.30 -13.89
N MET A 189 7.61 -13.11 -13.52
CA MET A 189 7.33 -13.48 -12.13
C MET A 189 7.17 -15.01 -11.99
N THR A 190 7.70 -15.56 -10.89
CA THR A 190 7.62 -16.99 -10.54
C THR A 190 7.13 -17.16 -9.10
N CYS A 191 5.80 -17.15 -8.90
CA CYS A 191 5.24 -17.21 -7.55
C CYS A 191 5.51 -18.59 -6.91
N ASN A 192 6.01 -18.56 -5.68
CA ASN A 192 6.18 -19.76 -4.88
C ASN A 192 4.83 -20.23 -4.27
N GLN A 193 4.85 -21.36 -3.56
CA GLN A 193 3.65 -21.91 -2.92
C GLN A 193 3.00 -20.95 -1.91
N SER A 194 3.80 -20.16 -1.20
CA SER A 194 3.33 -19.14 -0.25
C SER A 194 2.79 -17.88 -0.94
N ASN A 195 2.76 -17.89 -2.28
CA ASN A 195 2.24 -16.83 -3.14
C ASN A 195 2.87 -15.45 -2.87
N THR A 196 4.19 -15.35 -3.03
CA THR A 196 4.95 -14.11 -2.77
C THR A 196 4.87 -13.03 -3.84
N CYS A 197 4.22 -13.32 -4.98
CA CYS A 197 4.00 -12.34 -6.04
C CYS A 197 2.56 -12.18 -6.50
N GLY A 198 1.58 -12.94 -5.98
CA GLY A 198 0.20 -12.83 -6.45
C GLY A 198 -0.38 -11.42 -6.30
N TRP A 199 0.04 -10.67 -5.28
CA TRP A 199 -0.43 -9.30 -5.09
C TRP A 199 -0.02 -8.37 -6.23
N ILE A 200 1.18 -8.54 -6.82
CA ILE A 200 1.66 -7.66 -7.89
C ILE A 200 0.97 -7.98 -9.22
N TYR A 201 0.49 -9.21 -9.42
CA TYR A 201 -0.35 -9.54 -10.59
C TYR A 201 -1.58 -8.64 -10.61
N GLU A 202 -2.33 -8.60 -9.50
CA GLU A 202 -3.56 -7.81 -9.34
C GLU A 202 -3.29 -6.30 -9.37
N SER A 203 -2.24 -5.85 -8.65
CA SER A 203 -1.85 -4.45 -8.60
C SER A 203 -1.47 -3.92 -9.98
N HIS A 204 -0.64 -4.66 -10.71
CA HIS A 204 -0.24 -4.29 -12.06
C HIS A 204 -1.40 -4.38 -13.06
N ALA A 205 -2.27 -5.38 -12.94
CA ALA A 205 -3.46 -5.50 -13.78
C ALA A 205 -4.46 -4.34 -13.55
N ASN A 206 -4.43 -3.64 -12.41
CA ASN A 206 -5.16 -2.38 -12.22
C ASN A 206 -4.36 -1.12 -12.59
N PHE A 207 -3.04 -1.15 -12.45
CA PHE A 207 -2.18 -0.08 -12.95
C PHE A 207 -2.37 0.12 -14.46
N MET A 208 -2.43 -0.95 -15.23
CA MET A 208 -2.49 -0.91 -16.69
C MET A 208 -3.76 -0.25 -17.26
N PRO A 209 -5.00 -0.59 -16.84
CA PRO A 209 -6.19 0.14 -17.23
C PRO A 209 -6.18 1.59 -16.73
N HIS A 210 -5.65 1.88 -15.52
CA HIS A 210 -5.46 3.28 -15.07
C HIS A 210 -4.63 4.10 -16.07
N GLN A 211 -3.73 3.47 -16.84
CA GLN A 211 -2.94 4.18 -17.84
C GLN A 211 -3.74 4.59 -19.09
N LEU A 212 -4.94 4.04 -19.30
CA LEU A 212 -5.76 4.31 -20.48
C LEU A 212 -6.34 5.73 -20.46
N PRO A 213 -6.50 6.39 -21.63
CA PRO A 213 -7.05 7.75 -21.70
C PRO A 213 -8.40 7.93 -20.99
N GLU A 214 -9.24 6.89 -21.01
CA GLU A 214 -10.55 6.87 -20.33
C GLU A 214 -10.42 7.06 -18.80
N TYR A 215 -9.36 6.54 -18.19
CA TYR A 215 -9.21 6.45 -16.74
C TYR A 215 -8.12 7.35 -16.14
N ARG A 216 -7.39 8.08 -16.98
CA ARG A 216 -6.33 8.99 -16.50
C ARG A 216 -6.75 10.12 -15.59
N THR A 217 -8.06 10.39 -15.47
CA THR A 217 -8.62 11.46 -14.63
C THR A 217 -9.26 10.94 -13.33
N GLU A 218 -9.10 9.66 -13.03
CA GLU A 218 -9.62 9.02 -11.84
C GLU A 218 -8.53 8.28 -11.06
N VAL A 219 -8.89 7.59 -9.97
CA VAL A 219 -7.92 6.95 -9.05
C VAL A 219 -8.37 5.55 -8.65
N HIS A 220 -9.42 5.05 -9.26
CA HIS A 220 -10.11 3.80 -8.99
C HIS A 220 -10.25 3.55 -7.48
N CYS A 221 -10.02 2.32 -7.04
CA CYS A 221 -9.99 1.95 -5.64
C CYS A 221 -8.72 2.41 -4.91
N SER A 222 -7.79 3.10 -5.56
CA SER A 222 -6.46 3.34 -5.00
C SER A 222 -6.45 4.21 -3.73
N GLU A 223 -7.56 4.90 -3.45
CA GLU A 223 -7.79 5.55 -2.17
C GLU A 223 -7.64 4.59 -0.96
N LEU A 224 -7.84 3.28 -1.14
CA LEU A 224 -7.60 2.26 -0.11
C LEU A 224 -6.19 2.35 0.50
N ALA A 225 -5.16 2.37 -0.35
CA ALA A 225 -3.77 2.34 0.11
C ALA A 225 -3.39 3.63 0.86
N VAL A 226 -3.77 4.80 0.32
CA VAL A 226 -3.43 6.09 0.93
C VAL A 226 -4.18 6.39 2.22
N ASN A 227 -5.29 5.68 2.49
CA ASN A 227 -6.07 5.77 3.72
C ASN A 227 -5.51 4.91 4.86
N ALA A 228 -4.73 3.89 4.54
CA ALA A 228 -4.04 3.03 5.50
C ALA A 228 -2.53 2.94 5.19
N PRO A 229 -1.81 4.08 5.12
CA PRO A 229 -0.44 4.10 4.60
C PRO A 229 0.57 3.31 5.44
N HIS A 230 0.23 3.02 6.70
CA HIS A 230 1.06 2.24 7.63
C HIS A 230 1.03 0.73 7.34
N VAL A 231 0.11 0.25 6.51
CA VAL A 231 0.07 -1.12 6.01
C VAL A 231 1.13 -1.31 4.93
N TYR A 232 1.78 -2.47 4.88
CA TYR A 232 2.83 -2.73 3.89
C TYR A 232 2.29 -2.75 2.46
N LEU A 233 3.07 -2.21 1.52
CA LEU A 233 2.79 -2.35 0.10
C LEU A 233 2.77 -3.83 -0.31
N GLY A 234 1.68 -4.25 -0.96
CA GLY A 234 1.45 -5.64 -1.35
C GLY A 234 0.56 -6.43 -0.40
N SER A 235 -0.04 -5.78 0.58
CA SER A 235 -1.08 -6.38 1.42
C SER A 235 -2.23 -6.90 0.58
N THR A 236 -2.75 -8.07 0.93
CA THR A 236 -3.93 -8.63 0.27
C THR A 236 -5.19 -7.79 0.49
N ARG A 237 -5.17 -6.86 1.45
CA ARG A 237 -6.24 -5.91 1.75
C ARG A 237 -6.40 -4.84 0.68
N ASP A 238 -5.30 -4.36 0.11
CA ASP A 238 -5.29 -3.28 -0.88
C ASP A 238 -4.60 -3.65 -2.20
N ARG A 239 -4.36 -4.95 -2.45
CA ARG A 239 -3.60 -5.44 -3.62
C ARG A 239 -4.07 -4.89 -4.97
N TYR A 240 -5.38 -4.63 -5.12
CA TYR A 240 -5.95 -4.05 -6.34
C TYR A 240 -5.67 -2.54 -6.46
N CYS A 241 -5.31 -1.89 -5.37
CA CYS A 241 -5.47 -0.47 -5.12
C CYS A 241 -4.14 0.20 -4.72
N ASN A 242 -3.05 -0.55 -4.66
CA ASN A 242 -1.75 -0.08 -4.18
C ASN A 242 -0.74 0.23 -5.31
N TRP A 243 -1.25 0.45 -6.53
CA TRP A 243 -0.45 0.69 -7.72
C TRP A 243 0.24 2.06 -7.75
N GLN A 244 0.02 2.95 -6.78
CA GLN A 244 0.64 4.28 -6.76
C GLN A 244 2.15 4.23 -6.61
N PHE A 245 2.68 3.17 -6.00
CA PHE A 245 4.12 2.94 -5.99
C PHE A 245 4.66 2.73 -7.41
N MET A 246 3.91 2.04 -8.28
CA MET A 246 4.26 1.91 -9.70
C MET A 246 4.04 3.21 -10.49
N GLU A 247 3.05 4.03 -10.13
CA GLU A 247 2.94 5.39 -10.68
C GLU A 247 4.18 6.22 -10.33
N PHE A 248 4.67 6.18 -9.09
CA PHE A 248 5.89 6.87 -8.71
C PHE A 248 7.13 6.29 -9.41
N LEU A 249 7.21 4.95 -9.56
CA LEU A 249 8.28 4.29 -10.33
C LEU A 249 8.27 4.73 -11.79
N LYS A 250 7.09 4.81 -12.40
CA LYS A 250 6.88 5.35 -13.74
C LYS A 250 7.32 6.82 -13.80
N ASP A 251 6.90 7.66 -12.87
CA ASP A 251 7.23 9.09 -12.87
C ASP A 251 8.73 9.36 -12.77
N LYS A 252 9.46 8.50 -12.06
CA LYS A 252 10.91 8.60 -11.85
C LYS A 252 11.73 7.90 -12.94
N HIS A 253 11.20 6.84 -13.55
CA HIS A 253 11.97 5.93 -14.40
C HIS A 253 11.25 5.45 -15.68
N CYS A 254 10.19 6.15 -16.10
CA CYS A 254 9.33 5.86 -17.25
C CYS A 254 8.50 4.56 -17.12
N TYR A 255 7.56 4.36 -18.05
CA TYR A 255 6.76 3.13 -18.14
C TYR A 255 7.62 1.88 -18.25
N SER A 256 8.77 1.96 -18.95
CA SER A 256 9.73 0.86 -19.05
C SER A 256 10.13 0.29 -17.71
N ALA A 257 10.23 1.13 -16.67
CA ALA A 257 10.60 0.65 -15.36
C ALA A 257 9.57 -0.31 -14.74
N VAL A 258 8.28 -0.05 -14.99
CA VAL A 258 7.19 -0.94 -14.58
C VAL A 258 7.12 -2.15 -15.51
N ASN A 259 7.28 -1.97 -16.82
CA ASN A 259 7.27 -3.06 -17.80
C ASN A 259 8.34 -4.13 -17.48
N ASP A 260 9.53 -3.71 -17.06
CA ASP A 260 10.66 -4.59 -16.76
C ASP A 260 10.39 -5.58 -15.61
N LEU A 261 9.36 -5.33 -14.78
CA LEU A 261 8.86 -6.31 -13.83
C LEU A 261 8.50 -7.63 -14.52
N TRP A 262 7.94 -7.54 -15.73
CA TRP A 262 7.34 -8.65 -16.46
C TRP A 262 8.15 -9.12 -17.65
N THR A 263 8.96 -8.24 -18.24
CA THR A 263 9.66 -8.49 -19.51
C THR A 263 11.12 -8.91 -19.35
N SER A 264 11.68 -8.80 -18.14
CA SER A 264 13.03 -9.25 -17.82
C SER A 264 13.03 -10.69 -17.27
N SER A 265 14.21 -11.26 -17.01
CA SER A 265 14.32 -12.60 -16.41
C SER A 265 13.51 -12.68 -15.10
N PRO A 266 12.89 -13.82 -14.78
CA PRO A 266 11.98 -13.91 -13.64
C PRO A 266 12.67 -13.69 -12.29
N SER A 267 11.88 -13.19 -11.33
CA SER A 267 12.14 -13.30 -9.88
C SER A 267 10.93 -13.93 -9.19
N ASN A 268 11.06 -14.31 -7.93
CA ASN A 268 9.97 -14.89 -7.13
C ASN A 268 9.23 -13.86 -6.26
N ASP A 269 9.65 -12.59 -6.27
CA ASP A 269 8.97 -11.47 -5.62
C ASP A 269 9.24 -10.15 -6.37
N PRO A 270 8.31 -9.18 -6.30
CA PRO A 270 8.40 -7.93 -7.05
C PRO A 270 9.50 -6.98 -6.59
N PHE A 271 9.86 -6.97 -5.30
CA PHE A 271 10.90 -6.06 -4.81
C PHE A 271 12.30 -6.50 -5.25
N SER A 272 12.57 -7.80 -5.21
CA SER A 272 13.77 -8.39 -5.82
C SER A 272 13.82 -8.13 -7.32
N GLN A 273 12.67 -8.17 -8.00
CA GLN A 273 12.59 -7.85 -9.43
C GLN A 273 12.94 -6.39 -9.72
N ILE A 274 12.41 -5.43 -8.94
CA ILE A 274 12.74 -4.00 -9.07
C ILE A 274 14.22 -3.77 -8.78
N MET A 275 14.74 -4.34 -7.70
CA MET A 275 16.16 -4.23 -7.36
C MET A 275 17.05 -4.73 -8.50
N LYS A 276 16.71 -5.90 -9.07
CA LYS A 276 17.45 -6.45 -10.21
C LYS A 276 17.41 -5.55 -11.44
N THR A 277 16.24 -5.10 -11.86
CA THR A 277 16.08 -4.32 -13.11
C THR A 277 16.59 -2.88 -13.00
N ARG A 278 16.68 -2.35 -11.78
CA ARG A 278 17.24 -1.02 -11.50
C ARG A 278 18.70 -1.06 -11.06
N GLY A 279 19.28 -2.24 -10.82
CA GLY A 279 20.61 -2.38 -10.24
C GLY A 279 20.69 -1.81 -8.82
N TRP A 280 19.58 -1.85 -8.08
CA TRP A 280 19.51 -1.34 -6.72
C TRP A 280 19.86 -2.42 -5.70
N ASN A 281 20.53 -2.02 -4.63
CA ASN A 281 20.54 -2.78 -3.39
C ASN A 281 19.31 -2.44 -2.53
N ILE A 282 19.12 -3.16 -1.42
CA ILE A 282 18.00 -2.96 -0.50
C ILE A 282 17.95 -1.54 0.08
N SER A 283 19.10 -0.92 0.37
CA SER A 283 19.14 0.46 0.87
C SER A 283 18.60 1.46 -0.16
N GLN A 284 18.92 1.27 -1.45
CA GLN A 284 18.43 2.12 -2.53
C GLN A 284 16.94 1.90 -2.81
N LEU A 285 16.45 0.65 -2.72
CA LEU A 285 15.01 0.39 -2.73
C LEU A 285 14.31 1.11 -1.56
N ASN A 286 14.89 1.02 -0.35
CA ASN A 286 14.36 1.69 0.83
C ASN A 286 14.36 3.22 0.65
N ASP A 287 15.41 3.81 0.07
CA ASP A 287 15.45 5.23 -0.28
C ASP A 287 14.30 5.63 -1.21
N PHE A 288 14.00 4.79 -2.21
CA PHE A 288 12.90 5.01 -3.13
C PHE A 288 11.53 4.97 -2.43
N PHE A 289 11.32 4.05 -1.48
CA PHE A 289 10.13 4.05 -0.62
C PHE A 289 10.04 5.31 0.26
N GLY A 290 11.18 5.75 0.81
CA GLY A 290 11.27 6.98 1.58
C GLY A 290 10.87 8.21 0.77
N GLU A 291 11.41 8.35 -0.44
CA GLU A 291 11.05 9.42 -1.37
C GLU A 291 9.57 9.37 -1.74
N TRP A 292 9.05 8.20 -2.15
CA TRP A 292 7.63 8.01 -2.47
C TRP A 292 6.70 8.43 -1.33
N ALA A 293 7.01 8.05 -0.09
CA ALA A 293 6.22 8.41 1.09
C ALA A 293 6.21 9.93 1.35
N LEU A 294 7.32 10.64 1.09
CA LEU A 294 7.37 12.11 1.20
C LEU A 294 6.44 12.76 0.17
N HIS A 295 6.43 12.27 -1.07
CA HIS A 295 5.57 12.76 -2.15
C HIS A 295 4.06 12.55 -1.87
N ASN A 296 3.70 11.55 -1.08
CA ASN A 296 2.32 11.31 -0.65
C ASN A 296 1.74 12.36 0.31
N VAL A 297 2.54 13.32 0.80
CA VAL A 297 1.99 14.46 1.58
C VAL A 297 1.13 15.38 0.70
N THR A 298 1.53 15.59 -0.57
CA THR A 298 0.89 16.53 -1.51
C THR A 298 0.28 15.86 -2.75
N TRP A 299 0.45 14.54 -2.89
CA TRP A 299 0.03 13.73 -4.04
C TRP A 299 0.60 14.25 -5.36
N ASP A 300 1.84 14.73 -5.38
CA ASP A 300 2.42 15.48 -6.51
C ASP A 300 2.96 14.59 -7.65
N TYR A 301 2.24 13.49 -7.91
CA TYR A 301 2.47 12.57 -9.03
C TYR A 301 2.54 13.29 -10.38
N LYS A 302 3.28 12.67 -11.30
CA LYS A 302 3.55 13.14 -12.64
C LYS A 302 2.95 12.18 -13.67
N ASP A 303 3.18 12.50 -14.93
CA ASP A 303 3.01 11.56 -16.02
C ASP A 303 4.13 11.85 -17.00
N PRO A 304 5.16 10.99 -17.08
CA PRO A 304 6.37 11.30 -17.82
C PRO A 304 6.11 11.24 -19.34
N PRO A 305 7.03 11.79 -20.15
CA PRO A 305 7.00 11.61 -21.60
C PRO A 305 6.86 10.12 -22.00
N PRO A 306 6.31 9.81 -23.19
CA PRO A 306 5.90 10.73 -24.26
C PRO A 306 4.51 11.35 -24.06
N THR A 307 3.90 11.23 -22.89
CA THR A 307 2.61 11.89 -22.64
C THR A 307 2.78 13.42 -22.57
N SER A 308 1.69 14.14 -22.81
CA SER A 308 1.62 15.60 -22.63
C SER A 308 1.23 16.00 -21.20
N GLY A 309 1.01 15.03 -20.30
CA GLY A 309 0.29 15.18 -19.03
C GLY A 309 1.16 15.42 -17.79
N GLY A 310 2.34 16.04 -17.94
CA GLY A 310 3.45 16.10 -16.97
C GLY A 310 3.18 16.48 -15.50
N ASN A 311 1.96 16.83 -15.09
CA ASN A 311 1.59 17.03 -13.68
C ASN A 311 0.20 16.44 -13.39
N GLN A 312 0.16 15.32 -12.66
CA GLN A 312 -1.08 14.65 -12.26
C GLN A 312 -1.55 15.00 -10.85
N GLY A 313 -0.76 15.76 -10.09
CA GLY A 313 -1.12 16.11 -8.71
C GLY A 313 -2.51 16.74 -8.52
N PRO A 314 -3.01 17.63 -9.41
CA PRO A 314 -4.38 18.11 -9.35
C PRO A 314 -5.44 17.00 -9.42
N THR A 315 -5.24 15.98 -10.28
CA THR A 315 -6.14 14.83 -10.42
C THR A 315 -6.24 14.06 -9.11
N TYR A 316 -5.09 13.67 -8.54
CA TYR A 316 -5.06 12.91 -7.29
C TYR A 316 -5.61 13.73 -6.12
N ARG A 317 -5.27 15.02 -6.00
CA ARG A 317 -5.83 15.90 -4.96
C ARG A 317 -7.35 16.07 -5.08
N ALA A 318 -7.90 16.14 -6.30
CA ALA A 318 -9.34 16.24 -6.50
C ALA A 318 -10.10 15.00 -6.00
N LYS A 319 -9.50 13.80 -6.11
CA LYS A 319 -10.13 12.54 -5.69
C LYS A 319 -9.83 12.19 -4.23
N TYR A 320 -8.57 12.25 -3.82
CA TYR A 320 -8.16 11.92 -2.45
C TYR A 320 -8.47 13.03 -1.45
N GLY A 321 -8.50 14.29 -1.88
CA GLY A 321 -8.49 15.45 -0.99
C GLY A 321 -7.14 15.67 -0.30
N ALA A 322 -7.06 16.67 0.58
CA ALA A 322 -5.87 16.90 1.38
C ALA A 322 -5.54 15.71 2.30
N ILE A 323 -4.26 15.47 2.57
CA ILE A 323 -3.82 14.40 3.49
C ILE A 323 -4.41 14.56 4.91
N THR A 324 -4.73 15.80 5.30
CA THR A 324 -5.34 16.16 6.60
C THR A 324 -6.86 15.94 6.65
N SER A 325 -7.50 15.55 5.55
CA SER A 325 -8.95 15.38 5.49
C SER A 325 -9.40 14.21 6.37
N LYS A 326 -10.34 14.46 7.29
CA LYS A 326 -11.01 13.44 8.13
C LYS A 326 -12.52 13.35 7.84
N THR A 327 -12.95 13.83 6.66
CA THR A 327 -14.38 13.97 6.31
C THR A 327 -15.08 12.63 6.06
N ARG A 328 -14.32 11.58 5.77
CA ARG A 328 -14.80 10.21 5.57
C ARG A 328 -14.19 9.28 6.62
N PRO A 329 -14.91 8.27 7.14
CA PRO A 329 -14.43 7.34 8.17
C PRO A 329 -13.03 6.75 7.89
N GLU A 330 -12.82 6.26 6.68
CA GLU A 330 -11.61 5.61 6.19
C GLU A 330 -10.40 6.56 6.09
N ARG A 331 -10.61 7.87 6.01
CA ARG A 331 -9.51 8.85 5.94
C ARG A 331 -8.88 9.16 7.28
N ARG A 332 -9.47 8.67 8.39
CA ARG A 332 -9.04 9.01 9.76
C ARG A 332 -7.67 8.42 10.12
N LEU A 333 -7.21 7.40 9.38
CA LEU A 333 -5.93 6.74 9.64
C LEU A 333 -4.77 7.23 8.76
N ARG A 334 -5.00 8.26 7.92
CA ARG A 334 -3.98 8.88 7.04
C ARG A 334 -2.83 9.53 7.82
N LEU A 335 -3.18 10.26 8.87
CA LEU A 335 -2.23 10.96 9.73
C LEU A 335 -2.07 10.19 11.03
N THR A 336 -0.85 9.76 11.30
CA THR A 336 -0.48 9.13 12.55
C THR A 336 -0.50 10.17 13.67
N GLN A 337 -1.20 9.86 14.75
CA GLN A 337 -1.17 10.65 15.97
C GLN A 337 -0.14 10.04 16.92
N LEU A 338 0.72 10.88 17.48
CA LEU A 338 1.75 10.42 18.42
C LEU A 338 1.24 10.48 19.86
N GLU A 339 1.74 9.57 20.68
CA GLU A 339 1.50 9.53 22.11
C GLU A 339 2.68 10.18 22.87
N PRO A 340 2.44 10.84 24.01
CA PRO A 340 3.52 11.25 24.91
C PRO A 340 4.35 10.03 25.32
N LEU A 341 5.68 10.11 25.21
CA LEU A 341 6.53 9.00 25.66
C LEU A 341 6.48 8.83 27.18
N ASP A 342 6.31 9.93 27.90
CA ASP A 342 6.23 10.00 29.35
C ASP A 342 5.41 11.21 29.81
N THR A 343 5.20 11.33 31.12
CA THR A 343 4.45 12.44 31.72
C THR A 343 5.19 13.80 31.64
N ALA A 344 6.46 13.81 31.25
CA ALA A 344 7.29 15.01 31.11
C ALA A 344 7.34 15.54 29.66
N PHE A 345 6.46 15.05 28.76
CA PHE A 345 6.36 15.54 27.36
C PHE A 345 6.26 17.07 27.24
N ALA A 346 5.65 17.73 28.23
CA ALA A 346 5.52 19.18 28.27
C ALA A 346 6.89 19.92 28.32
N THR A 347 7.92 19.28 28.86
CA THR A 347 9.28 19.84 28.98
C THR A 347 10.26 19.18 28.02
N ASN A 348 10.25 17.84 27.92
CA ASN A 348 11.22 17.11 27.12
C ASN A 348 10.83 16.97 25.63
N ARG A 349 9.56 17.26 25.27
CA ARG A 349 9.02 17.15 23.89
C ARG A 349 9.20 15.76 23.26
N ARG A 350 9.14 14.70 24.06
CA ARG A 350 9.30 13.31 23.59
C ARG A 350 7.97 12.62 23.35
N PHE A 351 7.87 12.01 22.18
CA PHE A 351 6.67 11.34 21.70
C PHE A 351 7.02 10.01 21.06
N VAL A 352 6.03 9.15 20.90
CA VAL A 352 6.16 7.80 20.36
C VAL A 352 5.00 7.46 19.43
N THR A 353 5.29 6.66 18.42
CA THR A 353 4.24 6.09 17.56
C THR A 353 3.46 5.02 18.35
N PRO A 354 2.12 5.01 18.29
CA PRO A 354 1.33 3.93 18.85
C PRO A 354 1.72 2.60 18.21
N ALA A 355 1.83 1.52 19.00
CA ALA A 355 2.33 0.24 18.50
C ALA A 355 1.49 -0.33 17.33
N GLY A 356 0.17 -0.14 17.35
CA GLY A 356 -0.73 -0.54 16.26
C GLY A 356 -0.65 0.34 15.01
N TRP A 357 -0.10 1.55 15.12
CA TRP A 357 0.05 2.52 14.02
C TRP A 357 1.48 2.61 13.48
N ALA A 358 2.45 2.00 14.17
CA ALA A 358 3.80 1.84 13.68
C ALA A 358 3.76 1.23 12.26
N PRO A 359 4.57 1.74 11.31
CA PRO A 359 4.52 1.26 9.95
C PRO A 359 4.93 -0.20 9.92
N GLN A 360 4.21 -1.01 9.16
CA GLN A 360 4.69 -2.32 8.73
C GLN A 360 5.87 -2.13 7.77
N ARG A 361 6.58 -3.22 7.41
CA ARG A 361 7.67 -3.17 6.42
C ARG A 361 7.20 -2.47 5.13
N TRP A 362 7.90 -1.44 4.68
CA TRP A 362 7.54 -0.59 3.53
C TRP A 362 6.16 0.08 3.60
N GLY A 363 5.50 0.10 4.76
CA GLY A 363 4.46 1.06 5.09
C GLY A 363 5.07 2.34 5.65
N TYR A 364 4.27 3.40 5.77
CA TYR A 364 4.71 4.71 6.25
C TYR A 364 3.70 5.41 7.15
N ASN A 365 4.23 6.27 8.02
CA ASN A 365 3.48 7.21 8.85
C ASN A 365 3.66 8.62 8.29
N ILE A 366 2.62 9.43 8.40
CA ILE A 366 2.69 10.88 8.20
C ILE A 366 2.17 11.54 9.48
N VAL A 367 2.99 12.37 10.12
CA VAL A 367 2.65 13.12 11.33
C VAL A 367 2.66 14.60 10.99
N ARG A 368 1.55 15.29 11.23
CA ARG A 368 1.52 16.75 11.11
C ARG A 368 2.22 17.38 12.30
N LEU A 369 3.12 18.31 12.03
CA LEU A 369 3.83 19.11 13.03
C LEU A 369 3.33 20.56 12.99
N TYR A 370 3.29 21.18 14.16
CA TYR A 370 2.94 22.58 14.36
C TYR A 370 4.16 23.31 14.91
N PRO A 371 4.91 24.04 14.06
CA PRO A 371 5.97 24.92 14.53
C PRO A 371 5.43 25.92 15.56
N GLU A 372 6.24 26.23 16.57
CA GLU A 372 5.91 27.25 17.58
C GLU A 372 5.88 28.65 16.95
N ALA A 373 5.15 29.57 17.56
CA ALA A 373 5.02 30.93 17.05
C ALA A 373 6.41 31.60 16.93
N GLY A 374 6.75 32.08 15.74
CA GLY A 374 8.05 32.71 15.46
C GLY A 374 9.20 31.73 15.22
N ALA A 375 8.96 30.42 15.22
CA ALA A 375 9.98 29.43 14.86
C ALA A 375 10.46 29.65 13.41
N THR A 376 11.78 29.69 13.22
CA THR A 376 12.45 29.73 11.91
C THR A 376 13.05 28.38 11.53
N SER A 377 13.15 27.46 12.50
CA SER A 377 13.55 26.08 12.27
C SER A 377 12.90 25.14 13.27
N VAL A 378 12.71 23.90 12.85
CA VAL A 378 12.24 22.77 13.68
C VAL A 378 13.32 21.71 13.69
N THR A 379 13.62 21.14 14.86
CA THR A 379 14.53 19.99 14.97
C THR A 379 13.76 18.73 15.32
N VAL A 380 14.00 17.67 14.56
CA VAL A 380 13.52 16.31 14.79
C VAL A 380 14.71 15.47 15.21
N THR A 381 14.73 14.97 16.44
CA THR A 381 15.66 13.92 16.88
C THR A 381 14.92 12.59 16.85
N PHE A 382 15.33 11.68 15.98
CA PHE A 382 14.65 10.43 15.70
C PHE A 382 15.30 9.25 16.43
N ARG A 383 14.49 8.34 16.96
CA ARG A 383 14.91 7.08 17.58
C ARG A 383 13.99 5.94 17.17
N GLY A 384 14.46 5.06 16.29
CA GLY A 384 13.81 3.79 15.98
C GLY A 384 13.90 2.81 17.15
N VAL A 385 12.86 2.01 17.33
CA VAL A 385 12.82 0.87 18.25
C VAL A 385 13.35 -0.36 17.50
N THR A 386 14.63 -0.66 17.70
CA THR A 386 15.27 -1.81 17.07
C THR A 386 14.79 -3.11 17.73
N GLN A 387 14.47 -4.11 16.89
CA GLN A 387 13.86 -5.36 17.34
C GLN A 387 14.62 -6.54 16.76
N SER A 388 14.80 -7.59 17.56
CA SER A 388 15.37 -8.85 17.09
C SER A 388 14.46 -9.49 16.03
N GLY A 389 15.03 -9.97 14.92
CA GLY A 389 14.31 -10.64 13.83
C GLY A 389 13.61 -9.72 12.82
N ALA A 390 13.51 -8.41 13.12
CA ALA A 390 12.87 -7.45 12.23
C ALA A 390 13.80 -6.86 11.17
N ASP A 391 15.13 -7.00 11.32
CA ASP A 391 16.13 -6.30 10.50
C ASP A 391 15.84 -4.79 10.46
N SER A 392 15.63 -4.20 11.63
CA SER A 392 15.10 -2.85 11.77
C SER A 392 15.95 -1.78 11.11
N ASP A 393 15.36 -1.04 10.18
CA ASP A 393 15.89 0.20 9.60
C ASP A 393 14.70 1.11 9.20
N TRP A 394 14.97 2.39 8.94
CA TRP A 394 13.97 3.41 8.66
C TRP A 394 14.44 4.38 7.59
N ARG A 395 13.47 4.99 6.90
CA ARG A 395 13.64 6.23 6.14
C ARG A 395 12.71 7.28 6.69
N TRP A 396 13.21 8.50 6.86
CA TRP A 396 12.38 9.57 7.39
C TRP A 396 12.82 10.93 6.87
N GLY A 397 11.91 11.90 6.92
CA GLY A 397 12.16 13.25 6.42
C GLY A 397 11.01 14.19 6.73
N LEU A 398 11.23 15.47 6.47
CA LEU A 398 10.26 16.53 6.65
C LEU A 398 9.76 17.04 5.29
N VAL A 399 8.47 17.37 5.25
CA VAL A 399 7.82 18.04 4.11
C VAL A 399 7.17 19.32 4.63
N ALA A 400 7.73 20.46 4.23
CA ALA A 400 7.00 21.72 4.32
C ALA A 400 6.12 21.89 3.08
N THR A 401 5.00 22.58 3.21
CA THR A 401 4.12 22.89 2.08
C THR A 401 3.38 24.19 2.34
N ASP A 402 2.89 24.81 1.27
CA ASP A 402 1.90 25.88 1.34
C ASP A 402 0.66 25.47 2.16
N SER A 403 -0.12 26.46 2.59
CA SER A 403 -1.32 26.24 3.42
C SER A 403 -2.40 25.39 2.74
N ALA A 404 -2.40 25.32 1.41
CA ALA A 404 -3.30 24.47 0.63
C ALA A 404 -2.80 23.02 0.45
N ILE A 405 -1.58 22.69 0.90
CA ILE A 405 -0.97 21.35 0.81
C ILE A 405 -0.85 20.89 -0.66
N THR A 406 -0.26 21.75 -1.49
CA THR A 406 -0.12 21.52 -2.94
C THR A 406 1.30 21.67 -3.46
N THR A 407 2.14 22.46 -2.77
CA THR A 407 3.49 22.82 -3.21
C THR A 407 4.49 22.40 -2.14
N PRO A 408 5.11 21.23 -2.29
CA PRO A 408 5.99 20.65 -1.29
C PRO A 408 7.42 21.20 -1.36
N ARG A 409 8.09 21.19 -0.20
CA ARG A 409 9.51 21.42 0.00
C ARG A 409 10.05 20.33 0.93
N TYR A 410 10.89 19.45 0.38
CA TYR A 410 11.38 18.25 1.02
C TYR A 410 12.70 18.49 1.73
N SER A 411 12.90 17.91 2.91
CA SER A 411 14.24 17.78 3.50
C SER A 411 15.07 16.73 2.75
N PRO A 412 16.40 16.68 2.97
CA PRO A 412 17.18 15.49 2.66
C PRO A 412 16.60 14.26 3.38
N LEU A 413 16.54 13.13 2.68
CA LEU A 413 16.06 11.86 3.24
C LEU A 413 17.07 11.31 4.25
N GLN A 414 16.60 11.06 5.47
CA GLN A 414 17.37 10.49 6.57
C GLN A 414 17.22 8.96 6.59
N ARG A 415 18.20 8.28 7.21
CA ARG A 415 18.31 6.82 7.26
C ARG A 415 18.63 6.35 8.67
N GLY A 416 18.35 5.08 8.96
CA GLY A 416 18.79 4.43 10.20
C GLY A 416 17.88 4.68 11.40
N ALA A 417 18.25 4.01 12.50
CA ALA A 417 17.51 4.04 13.76
C ALA A 417 17.75 5.30 14.60
N ASP A 418 18.74 6.12 14.25
CA ASP A 418 19.16 7.26 15.05
C ASP A 418 19.58 8.40 14.13
N GLY A 419 19.08 9.60 14.41
CA GLY A 419 19.51 10.79 13.69
C GLY A 419 18.86 12.05 14.22
N ALA A 420 19.33 13.19 13.73
CA ALA A 420 18.73 14.49 13.99
C ALA A 420 18.71 15.31 12.71
N LEU A 421 17.62 16.02 12.48
CA LEU A 421 17.43 16.90 11.33
C LEU A 421 16.88 18.24 11.82
N GLN A 422 17.62 19.32 11.58
CA GLN A 422 17.14 20.68 11.78
C GLN A 422 16.72 21.26 10.43
N PHE A 423 15.46 21.63 10.28
CA PHE A 423 14.87 22.05 9.01
C PHE A 423 14.31 23.46 9.11
N CYS A 424 14.60 24.30 8.11
CA CYS A 424 14.07 25.66 8.07
C CYS A 424 12.57 25.62 7.81
N VAL A 425 11.82 26.45 8.53
CA VAL A 425 10.39 26.64 8.34
C VAL A 425 10.10 28.11 8.05
N ASN A 426 9.26 28.35 7.06
CA ASN A 426 8.79 29.68 6.72
C ASN A 426 7.43 29.94 7.37
N SER A 427 7.13 31.21 7.63
CA SER A 427 5.81 31.60 8.13
C SER A 427 4.71 31.17 7.14
N GLY A 428 3.65 30.54 7.67
CA GLY A 428 2.50 30.09 6.88
C GLY A 428 2.63 28.71 6.24
N GLU A 429 3.80 28.05 6.33
CA GLU A 429 3.95 26.67 5.87
C GLU A 429 3.27 25.68 6.83
N ALA A 430 2.65 24.63 6.27
CA ALA A 430 2.34 23.42 7.01
C ALA A 430 3.55 22.47 6.98
N LEU A 431 3.81 21.76 8.08
CA LEU A 431 4.95 20.86 8.22
C LEU A 431 4.50 19.43 8.54
N PHE A 432 5.13 18.45 7.93
CA PHE A 432 4.86 17.03 8.13
C PHE A 432 6.16 16.25 8.32
N LEU A 433 6.18 15.33 9.29
CA LEU A 433 7.20 14.30 9.43
C LEU A 433 6.69 13.01 8.78
N VAL A 434 7.49 12.42 7.90
CA VAL A 434 7.21 11.14 7.26
C VAL A 434 8.21 10.11 7.75
N VAL A 435 7.73 8.93 8.12
CA VAL A 435 8.57 7.82 8.62
C VAL A 435 8.14 6.52 7.96
N VAL A 436 9.06 5.85 7.29
CA VAL A 436 8.86 4.55 6.62
C VAL A 436 9.60 3.48 7.41
N GLY A 437 8.94 2.37 7.71
CA GLY A 437 9.59 1.17 8.25
C GLY A 437 10.28 0.42 7.12
N THR A 438 11.59 0.27 7.14
CA THR A 438 12.33 -0.27 5.98
C THR A 438 13.29 -1.35 6.44
N PRO A 439 12.98 -2.65 6.28
CA PRO A 439 13.92 -3.70 6.67
C PRO A 439 15.27 -3.54 5.96
N SER A 440 16.37 -3.74 6.68
CA SER A 440 17.75 -3.66 6.14
C SER A 440 18.13 -4.87 5.29
N VAL A 441 17.29 -5.91 5.29
CA VAL A 441 17.41 -7.11 4.46
C VAL A 441 16.10 -7.29 3.69
N GLN A 442 16.17 -7.72 2.43
CA GLN A 442 14.96 -7.97 1.63
C GLN A 442 14.04 -8.99 2.34
N LYS A 443 12.75 -8.65 2.40
CA LYS A 443 11.66 -9.49 2.91
C LYS A 443 10.63 -9.76 1.81
N GLN A 444 10.20 -11.00 1.70
CA GLN A 444 9.09 -11.34 0.81
C GLN A 444 7.74 -10.99 1.45
N ILE A 445 6.79 -10.57 0.62
CA ILE A 445 5.40 -10.36 1.03
C ILE A 445 4.64 -11.66 0.82
N VAL A 446 4.16 -12.28 1.89
CA VAL A 446 3.39 -13.53 1.84
C VAL A 446 1.90 -13.23 1.78
N TRP A 447 1.18 -13.96 0.93
CA TRP A 447 -0.26 -13.81 0.79
C TRP A 447 -1.01 -14.11 2.09
N ASP A 448 -1.92 -13.21 2.48
CA ASP A 448 -2.73 -13.31 3.71
C ASP A 448 -1.92 -13.65 4.98
N GLN A 449 -0.70 -13.11 5.09
CA GLN A 449 0.12 -13.28 6.28
C GLN A 449 -0.60 -12.76 7.54
N PRO A 450 -0.69 -13.56 8.63
CA PRO A 450 -1.31 -13.11 9.87
C PRO A 450 -0.57 -11.93 10.50
N TYR A 451 -1.33 -10.93 10.96
CA TYR A 451 -0.80 -9.67 11.50
C TYR A 451 0.15 -9.83 12.67
N ASN A 452 -0.13 -10.73 13.61
CA ASN A 452 0.74 -10.95 14.77
C ASN A 452 2.09 -11.56 14.40
N THR A 453 2.27 -12.02 13.15
CA THR A 453 3.55 -12.50 12.60
C THR A 453 4.30 -11.45 11.79
N LEU A 454 3.73 -10.25 11.66
CA LEU A 454 4.30 -9.12 10.94
C LEU A 454 4.98 -8.16 11.90
N HIS A 455 6.29 -7.97 11.74
CA HIS A 455 6.98 -6.88 12.43
C HIS A 455 6.46 -5.54 11.92
N ARG A 456 6.02 -4.70 12.85
CA ARG A 456 5.93 -3.25 12.68
C ARG A 456 7.22 -2.61 13.19
N TYR A 457 7.44 -1.34 12.85
CA TYR A 457 8.69 -0.63 13.09
C TYR A 457 8.45 0.61 13.97
N PRO A 458 8.19 0.44 15.29
CA PRO A 458 7.93 1.56 16.19
C PRO A 458 9.12 2.52 16.26
N TRP A 459 8.82 3.77 16.56
CA TRP A 459 9.79 4.85 16.62
C TRP A 459 9.34 5.93 17.58
N MET A 460 10.31 6.65 18.13
CA MET A 460 10.16 7.78 19.03
C MET A 460 10.79 9.02 18.40
N VAL A 461 10.35 10.19 18.86
CA VAL A 461 10.90 11.47 18.44
C VAL A 461 10.99 12.43 19.61
N GLN A 462 12.04 13.26 19.60
CA GLN A 462 12.11 14.49 20.39
C GLN A 462 12.05 15.68 19.44
N LEU A 463 11.17 16.64 19.74
CA LEU A 463 10.92 17.81 18.90
C LEU A 463 11.44 19.08 19.57
N THR A 464 12.06 19.96 18.79
CA THR A 464 12.42 21.32 19.21
C THR A 464 11.72 22.33 18.31
N ASN A 465 11.13 23.37 18.91
CA ASN A 465 10.34 24.42 18.25
C ASN A 465 9.08 23.92 17.51
N ALA A 466 8.57 22.73 17.82
CA ALA A 466 7.33 22.22 17.25
C ALA A 466 6.61 21.24 18.18
N TRP A 467 5.34 21.01 17.89
CA TRP A 467 4.49 20.00 18.51
C TRP A 467 3.86 19.09 17.47
N PRO A 468 3.64 17.79 17.77
CA PRO A 468 2.86 16.94 16.88
C PRO A 468 1.36 17.24 17.02
N GLU A 469 0.58 16.89 16.00
CA GLU A 469 -0.89 17.02 16.04
C GLU A 469 -1.48 16.38 17.30
N GLY A 470 -2.37 17.11 17.99
CA GLY A 470 -2.94 16.72 19.27
C GLY A 470 -2.30 17.43 20.47
N PHE A 471 -1.18 18.15 20.27
CA PHE A 471 -0.47 18.88 21.32
C PHE A 471 -0.04 20.26 20.85
N ARG A 472 -0.12 21.24 21.75
CA ARG A 472 0.39 22.62 21.57
C ARG A 472 0.75 23.22 22.92
N SER A 473 1.78 24.05 22.98
CA SER A 473 2.10 24.89 24.15
C SER A 473 2.17 24.16 25.50
N GLY A 474 2.62 22.91 25.52
CA GLY A 474 2.81 22.13 26.75
C GLY A 474 1.62 21.27 27.12
N THR A 475 0.53 21.35 26.36
CA THR A 475 -0.74 20.73 26.70
C THR A 475 -1.31 19.96 25.52
N ARG A 476 -2.26 19.07 25.83
CA ARG A 476 -3.08 18.40 24.84
C ARG A 476 -4.09 19.40 24.27
N ASP A 477 -4.32 19.31 22.96
CA ASP A 477 -5.30 20.14 22.26
C ASP A 477 -6.71 20.02 22.86
N ALA A 478 -7.55 21.02 22.60
CA ALA A 478 -8.98 20.90 22.87
C ALA A 478 -9.60 19.76 22.06
N CYS A 479 -10.72 19.22 22.55
CA CYS A 479 -11.49 18.27 21.78
C CYS A 479 -12.06 18.90 20.49
N PRO A 480 -12.26 18.09 19.42
CA PRO A 480 -12.89 18.57 18.19
C PRO A 480 -14.23 19.26 18.47
N SER A 481 -14.60 20.23 17.60
CA SER A 481 -15.87 20.94 17.71
C SER A 481 -17.06 19.97 17.84
N GLY A 482 -17.99 20.28 18.75
CA GLY A 482 -19.13 19.43 19.06
C GLY A 482 -18.84 18.29 20.05
N THR A 483 -17.62 18.20 20.59
CA THR A 483 -17.24 17.21 21.60
C THR A 483 -16.58 17.85 22.82
N GLN A 484 -16.53 17.11 23.92
CA GLN A 484 -15.94 17.54 25.19
C GLN A 484 -15.06 16.42 25.80
N ARG A 485 -14.17 16.80 26.71
CA ARG A 485 -13.34 15.84 27.45
C ARG A 485 -14.21 14.98 28.36
N HIS A 486 -14.10 13.66 28.25
CA HIS A 486 -14.82 12.73 29.11
C HIS A 486 -14.16 12.69 30.50
N PRO A 487 -14.93 12.80 31.61
CA PRO A 487 -14.36 12.82 32.96
C PRO A 487 -13.68 11.49 33.34
N ASN A 488 -14.10 10.38 32.72
CA ASN A 488 -13.50 9.07 32.92
C ASN A 488 -12.60 8.72 31.71
N GLY A 489 -11.31 9.01 31.84
CA GLY A 489 -10.25 8.68 30.86
C GLY A 489 -9.72 9.86 30.02
N GLY A 490 -10.48 10.94 29.85
CA GLY A 490 -10.02 12.17 29.19
C GLY A 490 -10.12 12.23 27.66
N GLY A 491 -10.71 11.21 27.01
CA GLY A 491 -10.97 11.23 25.57
C GLY A 491 -12.06 12.21 25.14
N CYS A 492 -12.30 12.32 23.83
CA CYS A 492 -13.28 13.26 23.29
C CYS A 492 -14.61 12.60 23.00
N VAL A 493 -15.70 13.15 23.55
CA VAL A 493 -17.04 12.57 23.41
C VAL A 493 -18.09 13.62 23.03
N ILE A 494 -19.11 13.20 22.29
CA ILE A 494 -20.37 13.95 22.20
C ILE A 494 -21.09 14.01 23.56
N SER A 495 -22.06 14.91 23.69
CA SER A 495 -22.91 14.97 24.88
C SER A 495 -23.70 13.67 25.07
N GLY A 496 -23.93 13.28 26.33
CA GLY A 496 -24.76 12.12 26.69
C GLY A 496 -24.02 10.79 26.83
N VAL A 497 -22.69 10.73 26.62
CA VAL A 497 -21.90 9.54 26.97
C VAL A 497 -21.85 9.39 28.50
N PRO A 498 -22.30 8.26 29.08
CA PRO A 498 -22.36 8.08 30.53
C PRO A 498 -20.99 8.04 31.19
N SER A 499 -20.86 8.58 32.40
CA SER A 499 -19.61 8.57 33.18
C SER A 499 -19.13 7.16 33.57
N SER A 500 -20.01 6.14 33.49
CA SER A 500 -19.65 4.73 33.69
C SER A 500 -18.77 4.17 32.58
N VAL A 501 -18.81 4.77 31.39
CA VAL A 501 -17.97 4.40 30.25
C VAL A 501 -16.56 4.96 30.48
N TYR A 502 -15.53 4.21 30.13
CA TYR A 502 -14.16 4.73 30.07
C TYR A 502 -13.84 5.15 28.64
N VAL A 503 -13.33 6.38 28.45
CA VAL A 503 -12.86 6.87 27.15
C VAL A 503 -11.44 7.40 27.32
N GLY A 504 -10.46 6.63 26.86
CA GLY A 504 -9.03 6.91 26.96
C GLY A 504 -8.63 8.24 26.30
N PRO A 505 -7.47 8.81 26.68
CA PRO A 505 -7.12 10.20 26.38
C PRO A 505 -7.05 10.53 24.87
N ASP A 506 -6.75 9.52 24.05
CA ASP A 506 -6.61 9.61 22.60
C ASP A 506 -7.84 9.07 21.84
N ALA A 507 -8.78 8.45 22.55
CA ALA A 507 -9.99 7.86 22.00
C ALA A 507 -11.09 8.89 21.74
N GLN A 508 -11.98 8.57 20.79
CA GLN A 508 -13.07 9.46 20.38
C GLN A 508 -14.42 8.73 20.26
N VAL A 509 -15.47 9.32 20.82
CA VAL A 509 -16.87 8.93 20.60
C VAL A 509 -17.58 10.08 19.92
N LEU A 510 -17.70 9.99 18.59
CA LEU A 510 -18.26 11.04 17.73
C LEU A 510 -19.70 10.74 17.28
N GLY A 511 -20.21 9.56 17.61
CA GLY A 511 -21.56 9.10 17.29
C GLY A 511 -21.84 7.73 17.88
N GLY A 512 -22.94 7.10 17.45
CA GLY A 512 -23.38 5.81 17.98
C GLY A 512 -23.91 5.87 19.41
N THR A 513 -24.07 4.71 20.04
CA THR A 513 -24.47 4.57 21.44
C THR A 513 -23.37 3.84 22.21
N VAL A 514 -22.87 4.45 23.28
CA VAL A 514 -21.88 3.85 24.18
C VAL A 514 -22.45 3.85 25.59
N SER A 515 -22.45 2.70 26.25
CA SER A 515 -23.15 2.50 27.53
C SER A 515 -22.54 1.38 28.38
N GLY A 516 -23.11 1.16 29.57
CA GLY A 516 -22.70 0.08 30.46
C GLY A 516 -21.26 0.25 30.97
N SER A 517 -20.49 -0.83 30.89
CA SER A 517 -19.07 -0.90 31.28
C SER A 517 -18.11 -0.80 30.10
N ALA A 518 -18.57 -0.28 28.96
CA ALA A 518 -17.76 -0.12 27.76
C ALA A 518 -16.47 0.67 28.02
N ARG A 519 -15.39 0.25 27.37
CA ARG A 519 -14.12 0.97 27.32
C ARG A 519 -13.78 1.31 25.87
N ILE A 520 -13.49 2.57 25.59
CA ILE A 520 -12.92 3.03 24.32
C ILE A 520 -11.50 3.49 24.63
N ASP A 521 -10.51 2.81 24.09
CA ASP A 521 -9.10 2.94 24.49
C ASP A 521 -8.19 3.20 23.28
N ASP A 522 -6.93 3.54 23.55
CA ASP A 522 -5.93 3.92 22.55
C ASP A 522 -6.48 5.01 21.61
N HIS A 523 -6.37 4.82 20.29
CA HIS A 523 -6.85 5.72 19.25
C HIS A 523 -8.20 5.28 18.64
N ALA A 524 -8.98 4.47 19.35
CA ALA A 524 -10.26 4.00 18.84
C ALA A 524 -11.26 5.15 18.62
N VAL A 525 -12.03 5.06 17.53
CA VAL A 525 -13.05 6.04 17.14
C VAL A 525 -14.40 5.35 16.93
N VAL A 526 -15.41 5.78 17.67
CA VAL A 526 -16.80 5.36 17.45
C VAL A 526 -17.54 6.43 16.65
N LEU A 527 -17.91 6.11 15.40
CA LEU A 527 -18.71 7.01 14.54
C LEU A 527 -20.19 6.59 14.51
N SER A 528 -20.46 5.29 14.55
CA SER A 528 -21.80 4.73 14.70
C SER A 528 -21.73 3.33 15.34
N GLY A 529 -22.88 2.69 15.56
CA GLY A 529 -22.98 1.39 16.21
C GLY A 529 -23.34 1.45 17.69
N ASN A 530 -23.37 0.29 18.35
CA ASN A 530 -23.70 0.14 19.76
C ASN A 530 -22.58 -0.57 20.51
N VAL A 531 -22.00 0.12 21.50
CA VAL A 531 -20.98 -0.41 22.40
C VAL A 531 -21.59 -0.47 23.80
N SER A 532 -21.99 -1.66 24.23
CA SER A 532 -22.69 -1.87 25.52
C SER A 532 -21.81 -2.52 26.59
N GLY A 533 -20.61 -2.97 26.21
CA GLY A 533 -19.60 -3.60 27.05
C GLY A 533 -18.33 -3.85 26.24
N GLY A 534 -17.34 -4.50 26.84
CA GLY A 534 -16.08 -4.83 26.16
C GLY A 534 -15.14 -3.63 25.98
N THR A 535 -14.20 -3.76 25.04
CA THR A 535 -13.18 -2.73 24.76
C THR A 535 -13.03 -2.47 23.26
N VAL A 536 -13.20 -1.23 22.81
CA VAL A 536 -12.81 -0.82 21.46
C VAL A 536 -11.44 -0.17 21.58
N THR A 537 -10.41 -0.69 20.91
CA THR A 537 -8.99 -0.37 21.18
C THR A 537 -8.19 -0.22 19.87
N GLY A 538 -6.90 0.06 19.97
CA GLY A 538 -5.98 0.18 18.84
C GLY A 538 -6.43 1.29 17.87
N LEU A 539 -6.47 0.96 16.58
CA LEU A 539 -6.92 1.88 15.52
C LEU A 539 -8.34 1.61 15.05
N SER A 540 -9.16 0.96 15.87
CA SER A 540 -10.52 0.60 15.48
C SER A 540 -11.34 1.85 15.19
N VAL A 541 -11.91 1.91 13.98
CA VAL A 541 -12.93 2.89 13.60
C VAL A 541 -14.23 2.13 13.40
N LEU A 542 -15.24 2.39 14.24
CA LEU A 542 -16.56 1.73 14.12
C LEU A 542 -17.49 2.55 13.23
N THR A 543 -18.04 1.92 12.20
CA THR A 543 -19.03 2.52 11.30
C THR A 543 -20.17 1.54 10.99
N ASN A 544 -21.15 1.99 10.22
CA ASN A 544 -22.27 1.21 9.68
C ASN A 544 -22.97 0.27 10.67
N GLY A 545 -23.14 0.73 11.92
CA GLY A 545 -23.86 -0.03 12.95
C GLY A 545 -23.05 -1.16 13.62
N PHE A 546 -21.72 -1.23 13.41
CA PHE A 546 -20.88 -2.26 14.04
C PHE A 546 -21.05 -2.25 15.57
N SER A 547 -21.43 -3.40 16.15
CA SER A 547 -21.75 -3.50 17.57
C SER A 547 -20.71 -4.27 18.37
N VAL A 548 -20.44 -3.82 19.60
CA VAL A 548 -19.51 -4.45 20.54
C VAL A 548 -20.19 -4.69 21.88
N SER A 549 -20.10 -5.91 22.40
CA SER A 549 -20.74 -6.32 23.66
C SER A 549 -19.98 -7.42 24.42
N GLY A 550 -20.38 -7.68 25.67
CA GLY A 550 -19.72 -8.64 26.53
C GLY A 550 -18.35 -8.16 26.99
N SER A 551 -17.31 -8.94 26.70
CA SER A 551 -15.89 -8.62 26.92
C SER A 551 -15.13 -8.37 25.62
N ALA A 552 -15.81 -8.24 24.47
CA ALA A 552 -15.16 -8.28 23.16
C ALA A 552 -14.15 -7.13 22.95
N ARG A 553 -12.98 -7.42 22.35
CA ARG A 553 -11.90 -6.42 22.12
C ARG A 553 -11.48 -6.32 20.66
N VAL A 554 -11.68 -5.19 19.99
CA VAL A 554 -11.32 -4.99 18.56
C VAL A 554 -10.16 -4.02 18.40
N ALA A 555 -9.16 -4.30 17.55
CA ALA A 555 -8.04 -3.39 17.18
C ALA A 555 -7.68 -3.55 15.70
N ALA A 556 -8.46 -2.94 14.79
CA ALA A 556 -8.24 -3.02 13.35
C ALA A 556 -6.99 -2.26 12.87
N THR A 557 -6.42 -2.64 11.71
CA THR A 557 -5.31 -1.93 11.04
C THR A 557 -5.43 -2.05 9.50
N PHE A 558 -6.65 -2.16 8.98
CA PHE A 558 -6.98 -1.77 7.60
C PHE A 558 -8.47 -1.41 7.61
N TYR A 559 -8.81 -0.20 7.17
CA TYR A 559 -10.18 0.34 7.05
C TYR A 559 -11.11 0.27 8.29
N PRO A 560 -12.21 1.01 8.30
CA PRO A 560 -13.19 0.96 9.40
C PRO A 560 -13.93 -0.38 9.48
N LEU A 561 -14.21 -0.84 10.70
CA LEU A 561 -15.08 -1.99 10.95
C LEU A 561 -16.53 -1.64 10.56
N GLY A 562 -17.14 -2.49 9.73
CA GLY A 562 -18.44 -2.26 9.12
C GLY A 562 -18.40 -1.46 7.81
N PHE A 563 -17.21 -1.12 7.28
CA PHE A 563 -17.09 -0.31 6.05
C PHE A 563 -17.68 -1.03 4.83
N TYR A 564 -17.34 -2.31 4.62
CA TYR A 564 -17.76 -3.07 3.44
C TYR A 564 -19.18 -3.62 3.58
N GLU A 565 -19.56 -4.10 4.77
CA GLU A 565 -20.90 -4.61 5.06
C GLU A 565 -21.37 -4.18 6.46
N GLY A 566 -22.65 -3.82 6.58
CA GLY A 566 -23.22 -3.27 7.81
C GLY A 566 -23.74 -4.34 8.78
N GLN A 567 -24.18 -3.88 9.96
CA GLN A 567 -24.88 -4.70 10.97
C GLN A 567 -24.07 -5.89 11.53
N GLN A 568 -22.76 -5.78 11.54
CA GLN A 568 -21.86 -6.78 12.10
C GLN A 568 -21.61 -6.56 13.59
N SER A 569 -21.05 -7.56 14.26
CA SER A 569 -20.67 -7.43 15.67
C SER A 569 -19.46 -8.26 16.08
N ALA A 570 -18.86 -7.83 17.18
CA ALA A 570 -17.97 -8.63 18.00
C ALA A 570 -18.58 -8.71 19.40
N SER A 571 -18.80 -9.92 19.91
CA SER A 571 -19.50 -10.12 21.18
C SER A 571 -18.86 -11.21 22.03
N GLY A 572 -19.40 -11.43 23.23
CA GLY A 572 -18.88 -12.44 24.15
C GLY A 572 -17.42 -12.17 24.51
N THR A 573 -16.54 -13.12 24.24
CA THR A 573 -15.10 -13.04 24.56
C THR A 573 -14.22 -12.88 23.31
N ALA A 574 -14.81 -12.54 22.16
CA ALA A 574 -14.05 -12.41 20.92
C ALA A 574 -13.01 -11.28 20.98
N GLN A 575 -11.86 -11.48 20.36
CA GLN A 575 -10.87 -10.43 20.12
C GLN A 575 -10.47 -10.40 18.64
N LEU A 576 -10.68 -9.29 17.92
CA LEU A 576 -10.33 -9.18 16.50
C LEU A 576 -9.30 -8.06 16.34
N ILE A 577 -8.01 -8.39 16.16
CA ILE A 577 -6.88 -7.45 16.18
C ILE A 577 -6.11 -7.60 14.84
N GLY A 578 -5.67 -6.50 14.20
CA GLY A 578 -5.47 -6.17 12.75
C GLY A 578 -4.93 -7.20 11.73
N ASP A 579 -4.71 -6.94 10.43
CA ASP A 579 -5.34 -6.01 9.47
C ASP A 579 -6.60 -6.68 8.90
N LEU A 580 -7.79 -6.22 9.32
CA LEU A 580 -9.05 -6.93 9.10
C LEU A 580 -9.84 -6.31 7.93
N GLU A 581 -10.65 -7.13 7.24
CA GLU A 581 -11.73 -6.68 6.35
C GLU A 581 -12.98 -7.52 6.62
N TYR A 582 -13.59 -7.33 7.78
CA TYR A 582 -14.62 -8.23 8.29
C TYR A 582 -15.93 -8.02 7.51
N ARG A 583 -16.31 -8.96 6.64
CA ARG A 583 -17.42 -8.88 5.65
C ARG A 583 -18.54 -9.89 5.98
N GLY A 584 -19.70 -9.82 5.33
CA GLY A 584 -20.82 -10.79 5.41
C GLY A 584 -22.00 -10.35 6.30
N VAL A 585 -23.22 -10.67 5.85
CA VAL A 585 -24.58 -10.19 6.23
C VAL A 585 -25.00 -10.27 7.72
N GLY A 586 -24.14 -9.83 8.62
CA GLY A 586 -24.37 -9.80 10.06
C GLY A 586 -23.42 -10.70 10.84
N LEU A 587 -22.21 -10.88 10.32
CA LEU A 587 -21.15 -11.66 10.95
C LEU A 587 -20.96 -11.28 12.43
N ASN A 588 -20.98 -12.26 13.32
CA ASN A 588 -20.73 -12.10 14.75
C ASN A 588 -19.83 -13.22 15.27
N LYS A 589 -18.61 -12.88 15.70
CA LYS A 589 -17.73 -13.79 16.42
C LYS A 589 -17.94 -13.55 17.91
N THR A 590 -18.20 -14.62 18.65
CA THR A 590 -18.57 -14.59 20.07
C THR A 590 -17.43 -15.03 21.01
N GLY A 591 -16.35 -15.59 20.46
CA GLY A 591 -15.18 -16.05 21.21
C GLY A 591 -13.97 -16.30 20.31
N GLY A 592 -12.79 -16.37 20.90
CA GLY A 592 -11.50 -16.59 20.21
C GLY A 592 -10.80 -15.29 19.79
N THR A 593 -9.51 -15.41 19.45
CA THR A 593 -8.69 -14.29 18.94
C THR A 593 -8.34 -14.52 17.48
N TYR A 594 -8.43 -13.48 16.64
CA TYR A 594 -8.21 -13.59 15.21
C TYR A 594 -7.37 -12.42 14.68
N PHE A 595 -6.65 -12.67 13.58
CA PHE A 595 -5.74 -11.75 12.89
C PHE A 595 -5.92 -11.82 11.37
N GLY A 596 -5.64 -10.73 10.66
CA GLY A 596 -5.73 -10.66 9.20
C GLY A 596 -7.18 -10.65 8.68
N PHE A 597 -7.44 -11.22 7.51
CA PHE A 597 -8.81 -11.30 7.00
C PHE A 597 -9.63 -12.28 7.84
N VAL A 598 -10.81 -11.85 8.29
CA VAL A 598 -11.68 -12.68 9.12
C VAL A 598 -13.07 -12.77 8.51
N ASP A 599 -13.56 -14.00 8.37
CA ASP A 599 -14.86 -14.37 7.81
C ASP A 599 -15.55 -15.45 8.68
N PRO A 600 -16.75 -15.95 8.30
CA PRO A 600 -17.44 -17.00 9.08
C PRO A 600 -16.56 -18.22 9.37
N ASN A 601 -15.71 -18.61 8.43
CA ASN A 601 -14.95 -19.87 8.45
C ASN A 601 -13.53 -19.70 9.02
N THR A 602 -13.10 -18.47 9.26
CA THR A 602 -11.77 -18.18 9.81
C THR A 602 -11.67 -18.77 11.23
N PRO A 603 -10.73 -19.70 11.48
CA PRO A 603 -10.52 -20.28 12.79
C PRO A 603 -9.84 -19.30 13.75
N ALA A 604 -10.02 -19.49 15.05
CA ALA A 604 -9.27 -18.74 16.05
C ALA A 604 -7.77 -19.06 15.94
N ALA A 605 -6.93 -18.06 16.16
CA ALA A 605 -5.49 -18.19 16.11
C ALA A 605 -4.98 -19.13 17.22
N SER A 606 -4.13 -20.08 16.85
CA SER A 606 -3.44 -20.97 17.79
C SER A 606 -2.31 -20.28 18.54
N ASN A 607 -1.76 -19.21 17.98
CA ASN A 607 -0.77 -18.34 18.60
C ASN A 607 -1.23 -16.88 18.51
N THR A 608 -1.36 -16.24 19.67
CA THR A 608 -1.78 -14.84 19.82
C THR A 608 -0.63 -13.90 20.16
N THR A 609 0.59 -14.42 20.23
CA THR A 609 1.79 -13.61 20.51
C THR A 609 2.11 -12.77 19.31
N ASP A 610 2.31 -11.49 19.55
CA ASP A 610 2.74 -10.53 18.54
C ASP A 610 4.26 -10.49 18.48
N VAL A 611 4.83 -10.53 17.27
CA VAL A 611 6.29 -10.46 17.06
C VAL A 611 6.83 -9.03 17.19
N THR A 612 5.96 -8.02 17.16
CA THR A 612 6.37 -6.63 17.38
C THR A 612 6.60 -6.41 18.87
N LEU A 613 7.73 -5.82 19.23
CA LEU A 613 8.05 -5.44 20.60
C LEU A 613 6.97 -4.47 21.14
N ALA A 614 6.36 -4.82 22.27
CA ALA A 614 5.36 -3.99 22.92
C ALA A 614 6.00 -2.84 23.72
N PRO A 615 5.30 -1.68 23.88
CA PRO A 615 5.69 -0.63 24.82
C PRO A 615 5.67 -1.14 26.28
N PRO A 616 6.31 -0.44 27.24
CA PRO A 616 6.91 0.89 27.11
C PRO A 616 8.28 0.87 26.41
N TYR A 617 8.49 1.86 25.55
CA TYR A 617 9.79 2.10 24.91
C TYR A 617 10.60 3.11 25.74
N VAL A 618 11.91 3.02 25.67
CA VAL A 618 12.81 3.87 26.44
C VAL A 618 13.60 4.78 25.50
N TRP A 619 13.58 6.08 25.77
CA TRP A 619 14.39 7.04 25.02
C TRP A 619 15.87 6.71 25.14
N ARG A 620 16.56 6.62 24.00
CA ARG A 620 18.02 6.44 23.93
C ARG A 620 18.67 7.82 23.70
N PRO A 621 19.58 8.29 24.57
CA PRO A 621 20.23 9.59 24.44
C PRO A 621 20.83 9.83 23.05
#